data_AF-A0A6Q2YRG2-F1
#
_entry.id   AF-A0A6Q2YRG2-F1
#
_cell.length_a   1.000
_cell.length_b   1.000
_cell.length_c   1.000
_cell.angle_alpha   90.00
_cell.angle_beta   90.00
_cell.angle_gamma   90.00
#
_symmetry.space_group_name_H-M   'P 1'
#
loop_
_entity.id
_entity.type
_entity.pdbx_description
1 polymer ?
#
loop_
_entity_poly.entity_id
_entity_poly.type
_entity_poly.pdbx_seq_one_letter_code
_entity_poly.pdbx_strand_id
1 'polypeptide(L)'
;METPSYVPVPPGVGMEDNFFSLDDILLSHERLPSRMECLFPRLGFLEKSSDSRDIQEGTKMEMPLFLAKGLYERKRRVVSVELPKVYKEGWRTVFSADPTVVDLHKMGPYYYGLGSQMLHFDSPENPEIAQAILQCCAEWPPGGAIGSNMLGHFQKLMSVSPCLPLSWMKSNIMTFIGRFRRTMDSSQNAYNEDTSALVERLDYLERALFKAGQSGLNSFQCWERGRASTLTASSLVLNYRKRKITDLQP
;
A
#
# COMPACT_ATOMS: atom_id res chain seq x y z
N MET A 1 -2.91 -27.96 -5.19
CA MET A 1 -2.55 -26.54 -5.00
C MET A 1 -2.01 -26.03 -6.33
N GLU A 2 -2.73 -25.10 -6.94
CA GLU A 2 -2.31 -24.42 -8.18
C GLU A 2 -1.10 -23.54 -7.84
N THR A 3 0.10 -23.90 -8.30
CA THR A 3 1.25 -23.01 -8.18
C THR A 3 1.16 -21.99 -9.32
N PRO A 4 0.96 -20.69 -9.01
CA PRO A 4 0.91 -19.68 -10.05
C PRO A 4 2.27 -19.56 -10.74
N SER A 5 2.28 -19.22 -12.03
CA SER A 5 3.49 -18.96 -12.83
C SER A 5 4.36 -17.83 -12.26
N TYR A 6 3.74 -16.97 -11.46
CA TYR A 6 4.36 -15.85 -10.79
C TYR A 6 3.88 -15.83 -9.33
N VAL A 7 4.83 -15.77 -8.40
CA VAL A 7 4.53 -15.52 -6.99
C VAL A 7 4.71 -14.02 -6.77
N PRO A 8 3.65 -13.28 -6.38
CA PRO A 8 3.76 -11.85 -6.10
C PRO A 8 4.82 -11.59 -5.03
N VAL A 9 5.75 -10.70 -5.33
CA VAL A 9 6.73 -10.22 -4.37
C VAL A 9 6.06 -9.20 -3.44
N PRO A 10 6.08 -9.42 -2.11
CA PRO A 10 5.44 -8.51 -1.18
C PRO A 10 6.11 -7.12 -1.22
N PRO A 11 5.33 -6.04 -1.04
CA PRO A 11 5.89 -4.70 -0.93
C PRO A 11 6.76 -4.57 0.32
N GLY A 12 7.61 -3.54 0.29
CA GLY A 12 8.41 -3.10 1.41
C GLY A 12 7.54 -2.61 2.57
N VAL A 13 8.16 -2.54 3.75
CA VAL A 13 7.46 -2.27 5.00
C VAL A 13 7.95 -0.95 5.58
N GLY A 14 7.02 -0.06 5.90
CA GLY A 14 7.34 1.26 6.43
C GLY A 14 7.97 2.16 5.37
N MET A 15 9.21 2.55 5.60
CA MET A 15 9.97 3.46 4.72
C MET A 15 10.81 2.70 3.68
N GLU A 16 10.89 1.38 3.73
CA GLU A 16 11.63 0.62 2.72
C GLU A 16 10.74 0.28 1.53
N ASP A 17 11.33 0.34 0.32
CA ASP A 17 10.71 -0.13 -0.91
C ASP A 17 11.38 -1.43 -1.33
N ASN A 18 10.61 -2.38 -1.85
CA ASN A 18 11.11 -3.60 -2.46
C ASN A 18 11.23 -3.42 -3.96
N PHE A 19 12.48 -3.43 -4.45
CA PHE A 19 12.79 -3.26 -5.88
C PHE A 19 12.08 -4.24 -6.80
N PHE A 20 11.78 -5.47 -6.32
CA PHE A 20 11.11 -6.49 -7.12
C PHE A 20 9.58 -6.50 -6.93
N SER A 21 9.04 -5.67 -6.03
CA SER A 21 7.59 -5.56 -5.86
C SER A 21 7.01 -4.64 -6.91
N LEU A 22 6.09 -5.17 -7.71
CA LEU A 22 5.33 -4.36 -8.68
C LEU A 22 4.51 -3.28 -7.98
N ASP A 23 4.03 -3.56 -6.77
CA ASP A 23 3.19 -2.64 -6.03
C ASP A 23 3.98 -1.45 -5.50
N ASP A 24 5.23 -1.65 -5.06
CA ASP A 24 6.12 -0.53 -4.71
C ASP A 24 6.53 0.29 -5.93
N ILE A 25 6.77 -0.36 -7.07
CA ILE A 25 7.05 0.35 -8.32
C ILE A 25 5.87 1.25 -8.69
N LEU A 26 4.65 0.73 -8.63
CA LEU A 26 3.43 1.47 -8.93
C LEU A 26 3.17 2.59 -7.90
N LEU A 27 3.34 2.31 -6.61
CA LEU A 27 3.27 3.31 -5.54
C LEU A 27 4.28 4.44 -5.75
N SER A 28 5.53 4.11 -6.12
CA SER A 28 6.59 5.09 -6.32
C SER A 28 6.31 6.06 -7.48
N HIS A 29 5.42 5.69 -8.40
CA HIS A 29 4.99 6.51 -9.53
C HIS A 29 3.87 7.50 -9.16
N GLU A 30 3.26 7.38 -7.98
CA GLU A 30 2.25 8.34 -7.50
C GLU A 30 2.83 9.75 -7.44
N ARG A 31 2.03 10.74 -7.85
CA ARG A 31 2.44 12.14 -7.95
C ARG A 31 2.15 12.89 -6.66
N LEU A 32 3.12 13.70 -6.25
CA LEU A 32 3.08 14.49 -5.04
C LEU A 32 3.19 15.99 -5.36
N PRO A 33 2.39 16.83 -4.70
CA PRO A 33 2.57 18.27 -4.79
C PRO A 33 3.93 18.64 -4.18
N SER A 34 4.80 19.22 -4.99
CA SER A 34 6.16 19.57 -4.61
C SER A 34 6.48 21.01 -4.99
N ARG A 35 7.30 21.68 -4.18
CA ARG A 35 7.81 23.03 -4.42
C ARG A 35 9.32 22.97 -4.64
N MET A 36 9.79 23.54 -5.74
CA MET A 36 11.22 23.66 -6.00
C MET A 36 11.82 24.72 -5.09
N GLU A 37 12.83 24.36 -4.33
CA GLU A 37 13.52 25.27 -3.39
C GLU A 37 14.82 25.83 -3.99
N CYS A 38 15.14 25.46 -5.24
CA CYS A 38 16.19 26.08 -6.04
C CYS A 38 15.85 26.07 -7.54
N LEU A 39 16.62 26.82 -8.33
CA LEU A 39 16.46 26.88 -9.78
C LEU A 39 16.97 25.60 -10.45
N PHE A 40 16.17 25.01 -11.35
CA PHE A 40 16.58 23.85 -12.15
C PHE A 40 16.89 24.28 -13.58
N PRO A 41 18.18 24.32 -13.96
CA PRO A 41 18.59 24.81 -15.28
C PRO A 41 18.22 23.82 -16.39
N ARG A 42 17.76 24.35 -17.53
CA ARG A 42 17.40 23.62 -18.76
C ARG A 42 16.25 22.62 -18.61
N LEU A 43 15.49 22.70 -17.52
CA LEU A 43 14.35 21.82 -17.25
C LEU A 43 12.99 22.52 -17.42
N GLY A 44 12.95 23.76 -17.94
CA GLY A 44 11.71 24.53 -18.11
C GLY A 44 10.67 23.84 -19.01
N PHE A 45 11.09 22.97 -19.92
CA PHE A 45 10.16 22.18 -20.76
C PHE A 45 9.22 21.24 -19.97
N LEU A 46 9.54 20.95 -18.70
CA LEU A 46 8.66 20.18 -17.80
C LEU A 46 7.49 21.01 -17.30
N GLU A 47 7.64 22.33 -17.24
CA GLU A 47 6.64 23.27 -16.79
C GLU A 47 5.87 23.82 -18.01
N LYS A 48 4.67 23.29 -18.28
CA LYS A 48 3.86 23.72 -19.44
C LYS A 48 3.28 25.14 -19.29
N SER A 49 3.35 25.74 -18.11
CA SER A 49 2.81 27.07 -17.80
C SER A 49 3.78 28.21 -18.11
N SER A 50 5.06 27.92 -18.34
CA SER A 50 6.09 28.93 -18.59
C SER A 50 6.89 28.60 -19.86
N ASP A 51 7.24 29.63 -20.64
CA ASP A 51 8.16 29.51 -21.77
C ASP A 51 9.63 29.70 -21.33
N SER A 52 9.90 29.69 -20.02
CA SER A 52 11.26 29.84 -19.52
C SER A 52 12.09 28.59 -19.79
N ARG A 53 13.37 28.78 -20.09
CA ARG A 53 14.33 27.67 -20.30
C ARG A 53 14.55 26.85 -19.03
N ASP A 54 14.42 27.48 -17.87
CA ASP A 54 14.76 26.96 -16.55
C ASP A 54 13.50 26.95 -15.67
N ILE A 55 13.42 26.01 -14.72
CA ILE A 55 12.37 26.03 -13.69
C ILE A 55 12.83 26.98 -12.58
N GLN A 56 12.02 27.98 -12.27
CA GLN A 56 12.36 28.99 -11.27
C GLN A 56 12.20 28.43 -9.85
N GLU A 57 12.96 28.99 -8.91
CA GLU A 57 12.77 28.72 -7.49
C GLU A 57 11.35 29.11 -7.06
N GLY A 58 10.74 28.30 -6.19
CA GLY A 58 9.39 28.48 -5.68
C GLY A 58 8.29 27.91 -6.59
N THR A 59 8.64 27.40 -7.78
CA THR A 59 7.68 26.78 -8.70
C THR A 59 7.04 25.54 -8.04
N LYS A 60 5.71 25.47 -8.09
CA LYS A 60 4.93 24.34 -7.60
C LYS A 60 4.61 23.40 -8.76
N MET A 61 4.94 22.13 -8.62
CA MET A 61 4.62 21.12 -9.62
C MET A 61 4.38 19.75 -8.99
N GLU A 62 3.70 18.90 -9.74
CA GLU A 62 3.47 17.51 -9.37
C GLU A 62 4.68 16.67 -9.75
N MET A 63 5.27 15.98 -8.76
CA MET A 63 6.46 15.17 -8.95
C MET A 63 6.23 13.73 -8.48
N PRO A 64 6.64 12.70 -9.26
CA PRO A 64 6.56 11.32 -8.80
C PRO A 64 7.33 11.09 -7.49
N LEU A 65 6.80 10.24 -6.61
CA LEU A 65 7.39 9.92 -5.32
C LEU A 65 8.85 9.45 -5.43
N PHE A 66 9.18 8.58 -6.40
CA PHE A 66 10.56 8.09 -6.58
C PHE A 66 11.55 9.24 -6.83
N LEU A 67 11.14 10.24 -7.62
CA LEU A 67 11.98 11.38 -7.97
C LEU A 67 12.07 12.36 -6.80
N ALA A 68 10.95 12.60 -6.12
CA ALA A 68 10.93 13.40 -4.90
C ALA A 68 11.84 12.82 -3.82
N LYS A 69 11.81 11.49 -3.59
CA LYS A 69 12.73 10.79 -2.66
C LYS A 69 14.20 10.96 -3.09
N GLY A 70 14.49 10.84 -4.38
CA GLY A 70 15.85 10.98 -4.90
C GLY A 70 16.42 12.39 -4.83
N LEU A 71 15.57 13.42 -4.95
CA LEU A 71 15.96 14.83 -4.86
C LEU A 71 15.91 15.38 -3.43
N TYR A 72 15.24 14.69 -2.52
CA TYR A 72 15.12 15.13 -1.13
C TYR A 72 16.39 14.85 -0.34
N GLU A 73 17.00 15.91 0.18
CA GLU A 73 18.16 15.81 1.06
C GLU A 73 18.02 16.74 2.26
N ARG A 74 18.11 16.21 3.48
CA ARG A 74 17.90 16.98 4.73
C ARG A 74 18.75 18.25 4.85
N LYS A 75 19.98 18.19 4.31
CA LYS A 75 20.95 19.30 4.36
C LYS A 75 20.82 20.26 3.17
N ARG A 76 20.24 19.81 2.06
CA ARG A 76 20.13 20.55 0.80
C ARG A 76 18.67 20.52 0.37
N ARG A 77 17.96 21.60 0.64
CA ARG A 77 16.57 21.77 0.23
C ARG A 77 16.53 22.06 -1.27
N VAL A 78 16.59 21.00 -2.07
CA VAL A 78 16.37 21.07 -3.53
C VAL A 78 14.87 21.09 -3.82
N VAL A 79 14.12 20.28 -3.07
CA VAL A 79 12.67 20.13 -3.19
C VAL A 79 12.06 20.10 -1.80
N SER A 80 10.92 20.78 -1.64
CA SER A 80 10.03 20.66 -0.50
C SER A 80 8.76 19.92 -0.93
N VAL A 81 8.43 18.82 -0.27
CA VAL A 81 7.23 18.03 -0.58
C VAL A 81 6.07 18.52 0.28
N GLU A 82 4.98 18.93 -0.36
CA GLU A 82 3.75 19.28 0.33
C GLU A 82 2.92 18.02 0.61
N LEU A 83 2.15 18.04 1.70
CA LEU A 83 1.30 16.92 2.07
C LEU A 83 0.10 16.76 1.10
N PRO A 84 -0.11 15.55 0.55
CA PRO A 84 -1.31 15.25 -0.21
C PRO A 84 -2.58 15.53 0.61
N LYS A 85 -3.65 15.96 -0.07
CA LYS A 85 -4.92 16.37 0.57
C LYS A 85 -5.46 15.30 1.52
N VAL A 86 -5.30 14.02 1.18
CA VAL A 86 -5.82 12.87 1.94
C VAL A 86 -5.19 12.76 3.33
N TYR A 87 -3.97 13.29 3.51
CA TYR A 87 -3.29 13.28 4.81
C TYR A 87 -3.48 14.58 5.58
N LYS A 88 -4.16 15.61 5.05
CA LYS A 88 -4.38 16.87 5.78
C LYS A 88 -5.40 16.67 6.90
N GLU A 89 -5.35 17.56 7.89
CA GLU A 89 -6.21 17.53 9.09
C GLU A 89 -7.70 17.27 8.80
N GLY A 90 -8.26 17.92 7.77
CA GLY A 90 -9.67 17.75 7.40
C GLY A 90 -10.07 16.31 7.02
N TRP A 91 -9.15 15.51 6.48
CA TRP A 91 -9.42 14.09 6.21
C TRP A 91 -9.12 13.21 7.43
N ARG A 92 -8.20 13.62 8.30
CA ARG A 92 -7.92 12.91 9.56
C ARG A 92 -9.14 12.88 10.47
N THR A 93 -9.92 13.96 10.52
CA THR A 93 -11.18 13.99 11.30
C THR A 93 -12.23 13.04 10.73
N VAL A 94 -12.33 12.92 9.40
CA VAL A 94 -13.22 11.95 8.73
C VAL A 94 -12.82 10.52 9.08
N PHE A 95 -11.52 10.20 8.99
CA PHE A 95 -11.00 8.88 9.35
C PHE A 95 -11.11 8.56 10.85
N SER A 96 -11.10 9.58 11.71
CA SER A 96 -11.35 9.45 13.16
C SER A 96 -12.82 9.18 13.45
N ALA A 97 -13.74 9.76 12.68
CA ALA A 97 -15.18 9.58 12.85
C ALA A 97 -15.63 8.16 12.43
N ASP A 98 -15.37 7.76 11.18
CA ASP A 98 -15.59 6.40 10.71
C ASP A 98 -14.70 6.12 9.48
N PRO A 99 -13.69 5.24 9.59
CA PRO A 99 -12.82 4.93 8.47
C PRO A 99 -13.48 4.01 7.43
N THR A 100 -14.58 3.32 7.76
CA THR A 100 -15.18 2.29 6.91
C THR A 100 -16.06 2.88 5.80
N VAL A 101 -16.61 4.08 5.99
CA VAL A 101 -17.43 4.79 4.99
C VAL A 101 -16.59 5.41 3.87
N VAL A 102 -15.28 5.51 4.06
CA VAL A 102 -14.37 6.13 3.11
C VAL A 102 -14.00 5.15 2.00
N ASP A 103 -13.91 5.64 0.77
CA ASP A 103 -13.43 4.86 -0.38
C ASP A 103 -11.94 5.13 -0.56
N LEU A 104 -11.09 4.23 -0.03
CA LEU A 104 -9.63 4.40 -0.09
C LEU A 104 -9.13 4.35 -1.52
N HIS A 105 -9.69 3.45 -2.33
CA HIS A 105 -9.27 3.27 -3.71
C HIS A 105 -9.47 4.55 -4.55
N LYS A 106 -10.54 5.30 -4.32
CA LYS A 106 -10.77 6.60 -5.00
C LYS A 106 -9.82 7.71 -4.56
N MET A 107 -9.32 7.66 -3.33
CA MET A 107 -8.39 8.67 -2.81
C MET A 107 -6.92 8.37 -3.16
N GLY A 108 -6.65 7.11 -3.52
CA GLY A 108 -5.35 6.61 -3.94
C GLY A 108 -5.28 5.12 -3.60
N PRO A 109 -5.03 4.22 -4.56
CA PRO A 109 -5.07 2.77 -4.34
C PRO A 109 -3.96 2.25 -3.40
N TYR A 110 -3.06 3.12 -2.96
CA TYR A 110 -1.93 2.84 -2.07
C TYR A 110 -1.89 3.79 -0.86
N TYR A 111 -3.03 4.07 -0.22
CA TYR A 111 -3.13 4.97 0.94
C TYR A 111 -2.17 4.61 2.09
N TYR A 112 -2.09 3.34 2.48
CA TYR A 112 -1.21 2.96 3.60
C TYR A 112 0.28 2.98 3.20
N GLY A 113 0.57 2.52 1.98
CA GLY A 113 1.93 2.54 1.41
C GLY A 113 2.44 3.98 1.27
N LEU A 114 1.67 4.84 0.58
CA LEU A 114 2.01 6.24 0.35
C LEU A 114 2.21 7.00 1.66
N GLY A 115 1.34 6.76 2.64
CA GLY A 115 1.45 7.43 3.94
C GLY A 115 2.74 7.05 4.67
N SER A 116 3.15 5.79 4.58
CA SER A 116 4.43 5.32 5.15
C SER A 116 5.62 5.97 4.42
N GLN A 117 5.50 6.15 3.11
CA GLN A 117 6.51 6.82 2.29
C GLN A 117 6.63 8.32 2.60
N MET A 118 5.55 8.99 3.00
CA MET A 118 5.59 10.40 3.41
C MET A 118 6.52 10.66 4.59
N LEU A 119 6.75 9.66 5.45
CA LEU A 119 7.65 9.76 6.59
C LEU A 119 9.13 9.94 6.20
N HIS A 120 9.50 9.78 4.92
CA HIS A 120 10.83 10.15 4.41
C HIS A 120 11.08 11.65 4.41
N PHE A 121 10.03 12.44 4.26
CA PHE A 121 10.11 13.88 4.20
C PHE A 121 9.96 14.45 5.61
N ASP A 122 10.81 15.39 6.01
CA ASP A 122 10.72 15.99 7.33
C ASP A 122 9.52 16.96 7.34
N SER A 123 8.44 16.57 8.01
CA SER A 123 7.24 17.39 8.19
C SER A 123 6.83 17.41 9.65
N PRO A 124 6.37 18.56 10.19
CA PRO A 124 5.83 18.63 11.55
C PRO A 124 4.59 17.75 11.74
N GLU A 125 3.90 17.38 10.64
CA GLU A 125 2.69 16.55 10.68
C GLU A 125 2.98 15.04 10.60
N ASN A 126 4.25 14.62 10.55
CA ASN A 126 4.65 13.22 10.53
C ASN A 126 4.09 12.38 11.71
N PRO A 127 4.04 12.86 12.97
CA PRO A 127 3.49 12.05 14.04
C PRO A 127 1.99 11.78 13.85
N GLU A 128 1.22 12.76 13.37
CA GLU A 128 -0.21 12.60 13.08
C GLU A 128 -0.45 11.67 11.88
N ILE A 129 0.42 11.71 10.87
CA ILE A 129 0.37 10.80 9.72
C ILE A 129 0.68 9.37 10.15
N ALA A 130 1.78 9.18 10.89
CA ALA A 130 2.15 7.87 11.43
C ALA A 130 1.02 7.31 12.31
N GLN A 131 0.39 8.15 13.12
CA GLN A 131 -0.78 7.80 13.93
C GLN A 131 -1.99 7.37 13.10
N ALA A 132 -2.26 8.06 11.98
CA ALA A 132 -3.35 7.69 11.07
C ALA A 132 -3.11 6.34 10.35
N ILE A 133 -1.86 5.86 10.27
CA ILE A 133 -1.47 4.65 9.52
C ILE A 133 -1.20 3.43 10.41
N LEU A 134 -0.39 3.54 11.47
CA LEU A 134 0.29 2.42 12.17
C LEU A 134 -0.51 1.68 13.23
N GLN A 135 -1.74 2.03 13.39
CA GLN A 135 -2.55 1.65 14.51
C GLN A 135 -2.81 0.13 14.63
N CYS A 136 -2.10 -0.62 15.50
CA CYS A 136 -2.40 -2.05 15.69
C CYS A 136 -2.00 -2.78 16.99
N CYS A 137 -1.46 -2.18 18.07
CA CYS A 137 -0.83 -3.01 19.12
C CYS A 137 -1.41 -2.98 20.56
N ALA A 138 -2.57 -2.36 20.85
CA ALA A 138 -3.05 -2.29 22.25
C ALA A 138 -4.14 -3.31 22.65
N GLU A 139 -4.85 -3.94 21.71
CA GLU A 139 -6.04 -4.76 22.04
C GLU A 139 -6.07 -6.16 21.42
N TRP A 140 -4.93 -6.75 21.01
CA TRP A 140 -4.94 -8.17 20.66
C TRP A 140 -4.97 -9.01 21.94
N PRO A 141 -6.01 -9.84 22.17
CA PRO A 141 -6.07 -10.68 23.36
C PRO A 141 -4.89 -11.67 23.35
N PRO A 142 -4.24 -11.94 24.50
CA PRO A 142 -3.05 -12.78 24.59
C PRO A 142 -3.27 -14.28 24.31
N GLY A 143 -4.29 -14.67 23.54
CA GLY A 143 -4.69 -16.07 23.35
C GLY A 143 -5.06 -16.52 21.93
N GLY A 144 -4.97 -15.66 20.91
CA GLY A 144 -5.32 -16.03 19.53
C GLY A 144 -4.12 -16.54 18.74
N ALA A 145 -4.04 -17.86 18.51
CA ALA A 145 -3.04 -18.48 17.65
C ALA A 145 -3.26 -18.11 16.17
N ILE A 146 -2.68 -17.00 15.71
CA ILE A 146 -2.62 -16.63 14.30
C ILE A 146 -1.19 -16.19 13.96
N GLY A 147 -0.50 -17.02 13.16
CA GLY A 147 0.61 -16.68 12.25
C GLY A 147 1.76 -15.82 12.77
N SER A 148 2.84 -16.46 13.20
CA SER A 148 4.16 -15.87 13.48
C SER A 148 4.71 -14.95 12.38
N ASN A 149 4.25 -15.11 11.13
CA ASN A 149 4.68 -14.29 9.99
C ASN A 149 4.13 -12.86 10.02
N MET A 150 2.94 -12.64 10.60
CA MET A 150 2.34 -11.30 10.68
C MET A 150 2.94 -10.51 11.86
N LEU A 151 3.24 -11.20 12.96
CA LEU A 151 3.95 -10.64 14.12
C LEU A 151 5.33 -10.09 13.73
N GLY A 152 6.06 -10.76 12.83
CA GLY A 152 7.36 -10.30 12.33
C GLY A 152 7.29 -8.98 11.55
N HIS A 153 6.29 -8.80 10.69
CA HIS A 153 6.05 -7.53 9.99
C HIS A 153 5.66 -6.42 10.97
N PHE A 154 4.80 -6.72 11.96
CA PHE A 154 4.40 -5.79 13.01
C PHE A 154 5.56 -5.37 13.93
N GLN A 155 6.41 -6.31 14.31
CA GLN A 155 7.56 -6.07 15.18
C GLN A 155 8.64 -5.24 14.44
N LYS A 156 8.77 -5.42 13.12
CA LYS A 156 9.64 -4.58 12.28
C LYS A 156 9.07 -3.15 12.13
N LEU A 157 7.76 -2.99 11.95
CA LEU A 157 7.05 -1.70 11.98
C LEU A 157 7.32 -0.91 13.27
N MET A 158 7.24 -1.59 14.42
CA MET A 158 7.44 -1.00 15.74
C MET A 158 8.92 -0.71 16.06
N SER A 159 9.86 -1.38 15.38
CA SER A 159 11.31 -1.19 15.58
C SER A 159 11.90 0.05 14.89
N VAL A 160 11.17 0.67 13.95
CA VAL A 160 11.65 1.83 13.16
C VAL A 160 11.37 3.17 13.87
N SER A 161 10.75 3.18 15.05
CA SER A 161 10.48 4.42 15.81
C SER A 161 11.01 4.37 17.25
N PRO A 162 12.29 4.72 17.50
CA PRO A 162 12.78 4.96 18.85
C PRO A 162 12.38 6.33 19.42
N CYS A 163 11.51 7.11 18.77
CA CYS A 163 11.37 8.55 19.04
C CYS A 163 10.03 9.01 19.64
N LEU A 164 9.06 8.13 19.88
CA LEU A 164 7.76 8.55 20.42
C LEU A 164 7.55 8.07 21.87
N PRO A 165 7.31 8.98 22.83
CA PRO A 165 7.16 8.62 24.23
C PRO A 165 5.93 7.73 24.48
N LEU A 166 6.09 6.73 25.35
CA LEU A 166 5.07 5.73 25.73
C LEU A 166 3.71 6.32 26.17
N SER A 167 3.67 7.59 26.61
CA SER A 167 2.43 8.27 27.00
C SER A 167 1.53 8.67 25.82
N TRP A 168 2.09 8.77 24.62
CA TRP A 168 1.38 9.17 23.39
C TRP A 168 0.65 8.00 22.72
N MET A 169 1.05 6.76 23.05
CA MET A 169 0.50 5.52 22.49
C MET A 169 -0.93 5.21 22.95
N LYS A 170 -1.53 6.04 23.82
CA LYS A 170 -2.87 5.82 24.41
C LYS A 170 -4.02 6.60 23.75
N SER A 171 -3.79 7.55 22.83
CA SER A 171 -4.87 8.51 22.53
C SER A 171 -5.54 8.53 21.15
N ASN A 172 -4.98 8.09 20.01
CA ASN A 172 -5.80 8.06 18.77
C ASN A 172 -5.40 6.89 17.88
N ILE A 173 -6.32 5.94 17.79
CA ILE A 173 -6.14 4.59 17.26
C ILE A 173 -7.52 4.19 16.68
N MET A 174 -7.97 4.67 15.49
CA MET A 174 -9.19 4.12 14.82
C MET A 174 -9.14 3.58 13.33
N THR A 175 -8.33 4.06 12.39
CA THR A 175 -8.45 3.81 10.93
C THR A 175 -8.16 2.39 10.39
N PHE A 176 -6.93 1.86 10.47
CA PHE A 176 -6.60 0.53 9.88
C PHE A 176 -7.34 -0.62 10.59
N ILE A 177 -7.45 -0.59 11.91
CA ILE A 177 -8.14 -1.64 12.70
C ILE A 177 -9.63 -1.71 12.35
N GLY A 178 -10.32 -0.56 12.28
CA GLY A 178 -11.74 -0.51 11.97
C GLY A 178 -12.06 -1.14 10.61
N ARG A 179 -11.18 -0.92 9.63
CA ARG A 179 -11.30 -1.53 8.30
C ARG A 179 -10.77 -2.96 8.24
N PHE A 180 -9.72 -3.30 8.99
CA PHE A 180 -9.12 -4.63 9.05
C PHE A 180 -10.13 -5.69 9.49
N ARG A 181 -10.79 -5.47 10.64
CA ARG A 181 -11.78 -6.41 11.16
C ARG A 181 -12.91 -6.62 10.16
N ARG A 182 -13.49 -5.53 9.65
CA ARG A 182 -14.58 -5.59 8.67
C ARG A 182 -14.16 -6.31 7.39
N THR A 183 -12.94 -6.05 6.89
CA THR A 183 -12.40 -6.68 5.68
C THR A 183 -12.16 -8.17 5.91
N MET A 184 -11.58 -8.55 7.05
CA MET A 184 -11.33 -9.93 7.42
C MET A 184 -12.65 -10.71 7.62
N ASP A 185 -13.56 -10.19 8.44
CA ASP A 185 -14.88 -10.77 8.67
C ASP A 185 -15.64 -10.95 7.34
N SER A 186 -15.64 -9.93 6.47
CA SER A 186 -16.28 -10.03 5.16
C SER A 186 -15.60 -11.07 4.26
N SER A 187 -14.27 -11.16 4.28
CA SER A 187 -13.52 -12.13 3.47
C SER A 187 -13.75 -13.59 3.86
N GLN A 188 -14.02 -13.84 5.14
CA GLN A 188 -14.21 -15.19 5.68
C GLN A 188 -15.68 -15.63 5.69
N ASN A 189 -16.63 -14.71 5.55
CA ASN A 189 -18.06 -15.01 5.54
C ASN A 189 -18.71 -14.91 4.14
N ALA A 190 -18.04 -14.36 3.13
CA ALA A 190 -18.56 -14.25 1.77
C ALA A 190 -18.17 -15.45 0.89
N TYR A 191 -18.84 -16.60 1.06
CA TYR A 191 -18.62 -17.79 0.23
C TYR A 191 -19.53 -17.80 -1.01
N ASN A 192 -18.96 -17.85 -2.21
CA ASN A 192 -19.68 -17.78 -3.50
C ASN A 192 -20.58 -16.54 -3.68
N GLU A 193 -20.29 -15.45 -2.97
CA GLU A 193 -20.99 -14.17 -3.10
C GLU A 193 -20.23 -13.22 -4.05
N ASP A 194 -20.95 -12.29 -4.67
CA ASP A 194 -20.32 -11.20 -5.42
C ASP A 194 -19.72 -10.17 -4.46
N THR A 195 -18.39 -10.16 -4.39
CA THR A 195 -17.62 -9.28 -3.50
C THR A 195 -17.07 -8.04 -4.21
N SER A 196 -17.40 -7.85 -5.49
CA SER A 196 -16.81 -6.80 -6.35
C SER A 196 -17.02 -5.41 -5.77
N ALA A 197 -18.23 -5.08 -5.34
CA ALA A 197 -18.57 -3.77 -4.77
C ALA A 197 -17.81 -3.45 -3.47
N LEU A 198 -17.50 -4.47 -2.66
CA LEU A 198 -16.68 -4.30 -1.46
C LEU A 198 -15.21 -4.09 -1.86
N VAL A 199 -14.69 -4.99 -2.69
CA VAL A 199 -13.28 -5.04 -3.10
C VAL A 199 -12.87 -3.76 -3.83
N GLU A 200 -13.75 -3.17 -4.64
CA GLU A 200 -13.51 -1.92 -5.37
C GLU A 200 -13.14 -0.72 -4.49
N ARG A 201 -13.56 -0.71 -3.22
CA ARG A 201 -13.33 0.38 -2.27
C ARG A 201 -12.08 0.21 -1.40
N LEU A 202 -11.45 -0.97 -1.49
CA LEU A 202 -10.32 -1.36 -0.67
C LEU A 202 -9.01 -0.83 -1.25
N ASP A 203 -8.11 -0.47 -0.35
CA ASP A 203 -6.69 -0.23 -0.65
C ASP A 203 -5.99 -1.52 -1.09
N TYR A 204 -4.84 -1.42 -1.77
CA TYR A 204 -4.01 -2.58 -2.12
C TYR A 204 -3.74 -3.53 -0.94
N LEU A 205 -3.33 -3.02 0.23
CA LEU A 205 -3.05 -3.88 1.40
C LEU A 205 -4.32 -4.57 1.92
N GLU A 206 -5.44 -3.87 1.90
CA GLU A 206 -6.75 -4.43 2.26
C GLU A 206 -7.19 -5.50 1.27
N ARG A 207 -6.94 -5.32 -0.03
CA ARG A 207 -7.19 -6.33 -1.06
C ARG A 207 -6.31 -7.55 -0.87
N ALA A 208 -5.03 -7.37 -0.52
CA ALA A 208 -4.13 -8.48 -0.24
C ALA A 208 -4.63 -9.30 0.96
N LEU A 209 -5.05 -8.63 2.04
CA LEU A 209 -5.66 -9.27 3.20
C LEU A 209 -6.96 -10.00 2.85
N PHE A 210 -7.85 -9.34 2.10
CA PHE A 210 -9.12 -9.92 1.66
C PHE A 210 -8.91 -11.17 0.81
N LYS A 211 -7.97 -11.14 -0.14
CA LYS A 211 -7.57 -12.29 -0.96
C LYS A 211 -7.03 -13.44 -0.11
N ALA A 212 -6.21 -13.14 0.90
CA ALA A 212 -5.69 -14.16 1.81
C ALA A 212 -6.83 -14.83 2.62
N GLY A 213 -7.78 -14.04 3.14
CA GLY A 213 -8.96 -14.56 3.84
C GLY A 213 -9.84 -15.43 2.94
N GLN A 214 -10.14 -14.96 1.73
CA GLN A 214 -10.90 -15.71 0.71
C GLN A 214 -10.19 -17.00 0.29
N SER A 215 -8.86 -16.97 0.12
CA SER A 215 -8.08 -18.18 -0.18
C SER A 215 -8.19 -19.20 0.94
N GLY A 216 -8.15 -18.77 2.21
CA GLY A 216 -8.33 -19.63 3.38
C GLY A 216 -9.72 -20.26 3.44
N LEU A 217 -10.77 -19.44 3.28
CA LEU A 217 -12.17 -19.90 3.25
C LEU A 217 -12.41 -20.93 2.14
N ASN A 218 -11.97 -20.64 0.92
CA ASN A 218 -12.15 -21.53 -0.23
C ASN A 218 -11.36 -22.84 -0.06
N SER A 219 -10.15 -22.77 0.48
CA SER A 219 -9.34 -23.98 0.77
C SER A 219 -10.02 -24.87 1.81
N PHE A 220 -10.53 -24.27 2.89
CA PHE A 220 -11.27 -24.99 3.92
C PHE A 220 -12.55 -25.64 3.36
N GLN A 221 -13.34 -24.90 2.59
CA GLN A 221 -14.55 -25.42 1.94
C GLN A 221 -14.26 -26.53 0.91
N CYS A 222 -13.12 -26.48 0.23
CA CYS A 222 -12.69 -27.57 -0.66
C CYS A 222 -12.29 -28.82 0.13
N TRP A 223 -11.62 -28.66 1.27
CA TRP A 223 -11.27 -29.75 2.18
C TRP A 223 -12.51 -30.40 2.81
N GLU A 224 -13.41 -29.60 3.37
CA GLU A 224 -14.64 -30.06 4.03
C GLU A 224 -15.51 -30.91 3.11
N ARG A 225 -15.56 -30.57 1.81
CA ARG A 225 -16.33 -31.33 0.79
C ARG A 225 -15.56 -32.50 0.17
N GLY A 226 -14.39 -32.85 0.70
CA GLY A 226 -13.54 -33.93 0.18
C GLY A 226 -12.90 -33.65 -1.19
N ARG A 227 -13.08 -32.46 -1.77
CA ARG A 227 -12.56 -32.07 -3.10
C ARG A 227 -11.05 -31.83 -3.08
N ALA A 228 -10.46 -31.58 -1.90
CA ALA A 228 -9.02 -31.40 -1.75
C ALA A 228 -8.18 -32.66 -2.03
N SER A 229 -8.82 -33.85 -2.07
CA SER A 229 -8.15 -35.12 -2.37
C SER A 229 -7.91 -35.36 -3.87
N THR A 230 -8.61 -34.63 -4.74
CA THR A 230 -8.52 -34.79 -6.19
C THR A 230 -7.31 -34.04 -6.73
N LEU A 231 -6.37 -34.76 -7.36
CA LEU A 231 -5.24 -34.15 -8.05
C LEU A 231 -5.71 -33.50 -9.35
N THR A 232 -5.70 -32.17 -9.39
CA THR A 232 -5.99 -31.40 -10.61
C THR A 232 -4.70 -31.08 -11.36
N ALA A 233 -4.80 -30.98 -12.70
CA ALA A 233 -3.68 -30.51 -13.51
C ALA A 233 -3.33 -29.07 -13.09
N SER A 234 -2.04 -28.75 -13.00
CA SER A 234 -1.62 -27.38 -12.71
C SER A 234 -2.11 -26.41 -13.78
N SER A 235 -2.41 -25.18 -13.38
CA SER A 235 -2.81 -24.10 -14.30
C SER A 235 -1.77 -23.85 -15.39
N LEU A 236 -0.48 -24.07 -15.09
CA LEU A 236 0.60 -24.06 -16.07
C LEU A 236 0.34 -25.04 -17.22
N VAL A 237 0.00 -26.30 -16.91
CA VAL A 237 -0.26 -27.35 -17.90
C VAL A 237 -1.53 -27.07 -18.70
N LEU A 238 -2.58 -26.52 -18.07
CA LEU A 238 -3.80 -26.11 -18.76
C LEU A 238 -3.57 -24.95 -19.73
N ASN A 239 -2.69 -24.01 -19.37
CA ASN A 239 -2.37 -22.83 -20.19
C ASN A 239 -1.33 -23.11 -21.29
N TYR A 240 -0.55 -24.19 -21.20
CA TYR A 240 0.35 -24.63 -22.26
C TYR A 240 -0.46 -25.21 -23.44
N ARG A 241 -0.86 -24.34 -24.37
CA ARG A 241 -1.27 -24.78 -25.71
C ARG A 241 0.00 -25.24 -26.45
N LYS A 242 0.21 -26.55 -26.58
CA LYS A 242 1.27 -27.13 -27.43
C LYS A 242 1.15 -26.47 -28.81
N ARG A 243 2.10 -25.59 -29.18
CA ARG A 243 2.19 -25.10 -30.57
C ARG A 243 2.48 -26.33 -31.42
N LYS A 244 1.57 -26.68 -32.34
CA LYS A 244 1.86 -27.72 -33.33
C LYS A 244 3.05 -27.22 -34.16
N ILE A 245 4.15 -27.97 -34.15
CA ILE A 245 5.18 -27.86 -35.19
C ILE A 245 4.54 -28.43 -36.45
N THR A 246 3.83 -27.58 -37.17
CA THR A 246 3.42 -27.77 -38.56
C THR A 246 3.76 -26.43 -39.19
N ASP A 247 4.57 -26.45 -40.24
CA ASP A 247 5.10 -25.31 -41.02
C ASP A 247 6.60 -24.99 -40.80
N LEU A 248 7.42 -25.99 -40.49
CA LEU A 248 8.79 -25.99 -41.01
C LEU A 248 8.77 -26.84 -42.29
N GLN A 249 8.56 -26.17 -43.44
CA GLN A 249 8.86 -26.79 -44.73
C GLN A 249 10.38 -27.03 -44.83
N PRO A 250 10.81 -28.15 -45.44
CA PRO A 250 12.21 -28.55 -45.52
C PRO A 250 13.08 -27.61 -46.37
#